data_AF-A0A956GFV2-F1
#
_entry.id   AF-A0A956GFV2-F1
#
_cell.length_a   1.000
_cell.length_b   1.000
_cell.length_c   1.000
_cell.angle_alpha   90.00
_cell.angle_beta   90.00
_cell.angle_gamma   90.00
#
_symmetry.space_group_name_H-M   'P 1'
#
loop_
_entity.id
_entity.type
_entity.pdbx_description
1 polymer ?
#
loop_
_entity_poly.entity_id
_entity_poly.type
_entity_poly.pdbx_seq_one_letter_code
_entity_poly.pdbx_strand_id
1 'polypeptide(L)'
;MPKPLSAMSTFVFLLVVSACGAGRIGDPMSSSRTPTADPSEPALQPDSGDAIANSAADAAPAAADSGPSCGPSALSQLFAQRIQPLVKQGAPSSCNSCHLAGIDLSIFVQPTACASMACLVQKGLVDLEAPEASRILGFISQGKPASALITNAVRQKEYQGFLDWIRYSKTCQASVCGEIADPCGGGASGATPAPTPTPMLGGCSEAALLSAFEQKVNNWRGRCESCHAPNGAGKTKGPLWLPSQAADASTAMYNLIGLGAVNLKTPAASPLLTKPLDEAVGGVQHGGGPKIKSKGEQTYIDFLDWVTRYAACFGSPP
;
A
#
# COMPACT_ATOMS: atom_id res chain seq x y z
N MET A 1 68.99 8.54 -39.05
CA MET A 1 67.97 7.95 -38.16
C MET A 1 66.63 7.98 -38.88
N PRO A 2 66.13 6.83 -39.37
CA PRO A 2 64.85 6.78 -40.09
C PRO A 2 63.69 6.52 -39.12
N LYS A 3 62.54 7.16 -39.35
CA LYS A 3 61.25 6.78 -38.77
C LYS A 3 60.51 5.91 -39.78
N PRO A 4 60.01 4.72 -39.42
CA PRO A 4 59.06 4.01 -40.25
C PRO A 4 57.62 4.43 -39.91
N LEU A 5 56.86 4.68 -40.97
CA LEU A 5 55.40 4.61 -41.01
C LEU A 5 54.99 3.13 -41.02
N SER A 6 54.00 2.74 -40.24
CA SER A 6 53.27 1.49 -40.46
C SER A 6 51.78 1.70 -40.35
N ALA A 7 51.10 1.14 -41.35
CA ALA A 7 49.74 1.40 -41.75
C ALA A 7 48.77 0.33 -41.26
N MET A 8 47.51 0.77 -41.14
CA MET A 8 46.25 0.10 -41.49
C MET A 8 46.08 -1.39 -41.13
N SER A 9 45.20 -1.62 -40.14
CA SER A 9 44.60 -2.91 -39.85
C SER A 9 43.26 -3.03 -40.57
N THR A 10 43.15 -4.03 -41.44
CA THR A 10 41.96 -4.42 -42.19
C THR A 10 40.97 -5.13 -41.26
N PHE A 11 39.77 -4.56 -41.07
CA PHE A 11 38.66 -5.25 -40.40
C PHE A 11 37.87 -6.08 -41.42
N VAL A 12 37.86 -7.40 -41.20
CA VAL A 12 36.99 -8.36 -41.89
C VAL A 12 35.63 -8.39 -41.19
N PHE A 13 34.58 -8.01 -41.90
CA PHE A 13 33.19 -8.19 -41.46
C PHE A 13 32.76 -9.65 -41.72
N LEU A 14 32.54 -10.43 -40.65
CA LEU A 14 31.88 -11.72 -40.74
C LEU A 14 30.37 -11.53 -40.61
N LEU A 15 29.66 -11.78 -41.71
CA LEU A 15 28.20 -11.78 -41.81
C LEU A 15 27.69 -13.15 -41.36
N VAL A 16 27.12 -13.23 -40.15
CA VAL A 16 26.41 -14.44 -39.69
C VAL A 16 24.94 -14.31 -40.06
N VAL A 17 24.54 -15.02 -41.11
CA VAL A 17 23.13 -15.25 -41.47
C VAL A 17 22.62 -16.39 -40.60
N SER A 18 21.73 -16.09 -39.65
CA SER A 18 21.01 -17.11 -38.88
C SER A 18 19.61 -17.30 -39.48
N ALA A 19 19.35 -18.53 -39.92
CA ALA A 19 18.14 -18.93 -40.62
C ALA A 19 16.92 -18.99 -39.69
N CYS A 20 15.83 -18.35 -40.10
CA CYS A 20 14.49 -18.60 -39.57
C CYS A 20 14.00 -19.97 -40.07
N GLY A 21 13.86 -20.92 -39.15
CA GLY A 21 13.21 -22.21 -39.40
C GLY A 21 11.69 -22.06 -39.34
N ALA A 22 11.04 -22.30 -40.47
CA ALA A 22 9.61 -22.52 -40.60
C ALA A 22 9.27 -24.02 -40.45
N GLY A 23 8.20 -24.35 -39.72
CA GLY A 23 7.53 -25.66 -39.71
C GLY A 23 6.10 -25.49 -39.19
N ARG A 24 5.09 -25.43 -40.08
CA ARG A 24 4.11 -26.48 -40.47
C ARG A 24 3.22 -26.94 -39.30
N ILE A 25 1.96 -26.49 -39.20
CA ILE A 25 0.72 -26.97 -39.87
C ILE A 25 0.42 -28.45 -39.60
N GLY A 26 -0.68 -28.70 -38.89
CA GLY A 26 -1.31 -30.02 -38.70
C GLY A 26 -2.37 -30.07 -37.59
N ASP A 27 -3.49 -29.33 -37.76
CA ASP A 27 -4.91 -29.77 -37.76
C ASP A 27 -5.49 -30.88 -36.83
N PRO A 28 -6.83 -30.93 -36.66
CA PRO A 28 -7.50 -30.87 -35.36
C PRO A 28 -8.13 -32.20 -34.91
N MET A 29 -8.44 -32.32 -33.61
CA MET A 29 -9.51 -33.22 -33.16
C MET A 29 -10.45 -32.57 -32.16
N SER A 30 -11.67 -32.43 -32.67
CA SER A 30 -12.94 -32.29 -31.99
C SER A 30 -13.16 -33.41 -30.96
N SER A 31 -13.62 -33.05 -29.76
CA SER A 31 -14.52 -33.90 -28.99
C SER A 31 -15.30 -33.07 -27.98
N SER A 32 -16.54 -32.84 -28.38
CA SER A 32 -17.70 -32.48 -27.58
C SER A 32 -17.75 -33.23 -26.25
N ARG A 33 -17.90 -32.50 -25.14
CA ARG A 33 -18.57 -33.03 -23.95
C ARG A 33 -19.75 -32.13 -23.62
N THR A 34 -20.92 -32.73 -23.77
CA THR A 34 -22.22 -32.31 -23.30
C THR A 34 -22.22 -32.14 -21.78
N PRO A 35 -22.95 -31.16 -21.23
CA PRO A 35 -23.12 -31.01 -19.79
C PRO A 35 -24.22 -31.95 -19.29
N THR A 36 -23.91 -32.76 -18.27
CA THR A 36 -24.92 -33.47 -17.47
C THR A 36 -25.45 -32.52 -16.41
N ALA A 37 -26.75 -32.21 -16.51
CA ALA A 37 -27.52 -31.51 -15.51
C ALA A 37 -27.72 -32.39 -14.26
N ASP A 38 -27.55 -31.79 -13.08
CA ASP A 38 -27.87 -32.35 -11.78
C ASP A 38 -29.25 -31.82 -11.35
N PRO A 39 -30.27 -32.67 -11.09
CA PRO A 39 -31.58 -32.23 -10.65
C PRO A 39 -31.78 -32.54 -9.16
N SER A 40 -31.68 -31.55 -8.27
CA SER A 40 -32.23 -31.62 -6.90
C SER A 40 -32.22 -30.24 -6.24
N GLU A 41 -33.18 -29.38 -6.59
CA GLU A 41 -33.54 -28.21 -5.80
C GLU A 41 -35.05 -28.27 -5.50
N PRO A 42 -35.48 -28.40 -4.24
CA PRO A 42 -36.90 -28.39 -3.91
C PRO A 42 -37.46 -26.96 -3.98
N ALA A 43 -38.56 -26.84 -4.72
CA ALA A 43 -39.35 -25.64 -4.90
C ALA A 43 -39.86 -25.05 -3.56
N LEU A 44 -39.62 -23.75 -3.35
CA LEU A 44 -40.37 -22.94 -2.41
C LEU A 44 -41.58 -22.33 -3.13
N GLN A 45 -42.77 -22.69 -2.65
CA GLN A 45 -44.05 -22.15 -3.10
C GLN A 45 -44.21 -20.67 -2.73
N PRO A 46 -45.04 -19.91 -3.47
CA PRO A 46 -45.43 -18.55 -3.12
C PRO A 46 -46.63 -18.59 -2.16
N ASP A 47 -46.52 -17.91 -1.02
CA ASP A 47 -47.69 -17.65 -0.18
C ASP A 47 -48.12 -16.19 -0.32
N SER A 48 -49.30 -16.04 -0.92
CA SER A 48 -50.39 -15.13 -0.54
C SER A 48 -50.14 -14.40 0.79
N GLY A 49 -50.12 -13.07 0.86
CA GLY A 49 -51.26 -12.21 0.51
C GLY A 49 -52.22 -12.15 1.68
N ASP A 50 -52.02 -11.19 2.60
CA ASP A 50 -53.12 -10.58 3.34
C ASP A 50 -52.75 -9.17 3.82
N ALA A 51 -53.59 -8.23 3.37
CA ALA A 51 -53.62 -6.85 3.78
C ALA A 51 -54.51 -6.72 5.02
N ILE A 52 -54.04 -6.04 6.07
CA ILE A 52 -54.93 -5.42 7.07
C ILE A 52 -54.46 -3.99 7.34
N ALA A 53 -55.46 -3.14 7.47
CA ALA A 53 -55.47 -1.70 7.39
C ALA A 53 -54.84 -0.96 8.58
N ASN A 54 -54.51 0.31 8.28
CA ASN A 54 -54.35 1.48 9.14
C ASN A 54 -54.97 1.40 10.54
N SER A 55 -54.13 1.76 11.53
CA SER A 55 -54.55 2.57 12.66
C SER A 55 -53.47 3.62 12.96
N ALA A 56 -53.90 4.88 12.89
CA ALA A 56 -53.15 6.05 13.30
C ALA A 56 -53.11 6.19 14.83
N ALA A 57 -52.22 7.07 15.28
CA ALA A 57 -52.04 7.59 16.63
C ALA A 57 -51.20 6.71 17.58
N ASP A 58 -49.89 6.94 17.55
CA ASP A 58 -49.23 7.53 18.71
C ASP A 58 -47.97 8.26 18.24
N ALA A 59 -48.01 9.60 18.33
CA ALA A 59 -46.87 10.45 18.08
C ALA A 59 -45.85 10.20 19.20
N ALA A 60 -44.89 9.31 18.94
CA ALA A 60 -43.67 9.22 19.72
C ALA A 60 -43.02 10.62 19.72
N PRO A 61 -42.63 11.16 20.88
CA PRO A 61 -41.92 12.43 20.92
C PRO A 61 -40.66 12.29 20.08
N ALA A 62 -40.46 13.24 19.17
CA ALA A 62 -39.24 13.37 18.41
C ALA A 62 -38.06 13.32 19.39
N ALA A 63 -37.32 12.21 19.37
CA ALA A 63 -36.04 12.13 20.04
C ALA A 63 -35.19 13.23 19.41
N ALA A 64 -34.97 14.30 20.17
CA ALA A 64 -34.00 15.31 19.83
C ALA A 64 -32.69 14.56 19.53
N ASP A 65 -32.26 14.66 18.27
CA ASP A 65 -30.98 14.15 17.80
C ASP A 65 -29.88 14.81 18.64
N SER A 66 -29.56 14.12 19.73
CA SER A 66 -28.55 14.50 20.67
C SER A 66 -27.27 14.02 20.04
N GLY A 67 -26.69 14.86 19.17
CA GLY A 67 -25.36 14.63 18.64
C GLY A 67 -24.42 14.17 19.76
N PRO A 68 -23.44 13.30 19.47
CA PRO A 68 -22.65 12.63 20.49
C PRO A 68 -22.12 13.65 21.50
N SER A 69 -22.51 13.50 22.77
CA SER A 69 -22.08 14.43 23.80
C SER A 69 -20.56 14.36 23.90
N CYS A 70 -19.90 15.50 23.71
CA CYS A 70 -18.45 15.60 23.79
C CYS A 70 -18.03 15.34 25.24
N GLY A 71 -17.58 14.12 25.51
CA GLY A 71 -17.23 13.65 26.84
C GLY A 71 -16.05 12.68 26.78
N PRO A 72 -15.10 12.73 27.74
CA PRO A 72 -13.97 11.80 27.79
C PRO A 72 -14.41 10.32 27.83
N SER A 73 -15.58 10.03 28.43
CA SER A 73 -16.18 8.71 28.45
C SER A 73 -16.65 8.25 27.07
N ALA A 74 -17.28 9.12 26.29
CA ALA A 74 -17.73 8.84 24.92
C ALA A 74 -16.55 8.56 23.99
N LEU A 75 -15.48 9.37 24.08
CA LEU A 75 -14.23 9.14 23.33
C LEU A 75 -13.60 7.79 23.70
N SER A 76 -13.48 7.52 25.00
CA SER A 76 -12.85 6.29 25.50
C SER A 76 -13.64 5.06 25.09
N GLN A 77 -14.98 5.13 25.14
CA GLN A 77 -15.87 4.04 24.74
C GLN A 77 -15.79 3.79 23.23
N LEU A 78 -15.86 4.85 22.41
CA LEU A 78 -15.72 4.76 20.96
C LEU A 78 -14.38 4.14 20.56
N PHE A 79 -13.29 4.65 21.13
CA PHE A 79 -11.95 4.15 20.87
C PHE A 79 -11.80 2.68 21.30
N ALA A 80 -12.17 2.34 22.55
CA ALA A 80 -12.01 0.99 23.09
C ALA A 80 -12.86 -0.05 22.35
N GLN A 81 -14.06 0.32 21.89
CA GLN A 81 -14.96 -0.61 21.21
C GLN A 81 -14.67 -0.74 19.72
N ARG A 82 -14.27 0.35 19.04
CA ARG A 82 -14.22 0.40 17.58
C ARG A 82 -12.81 0.44 17.01
N ILE A 83 -11.85 1.04 17.72
CA ILE A 83 -10.51 1.31 17.19
C ILE A 83 -9.47 0.40 17.83
N GLN A 84 -9.45 0.32 19.16
CA GLN A 84 -8.50 -0.49 19.92
C GLN A 84 -8.44 -1.96 19.46
N PRO A 85 -9.56 -2.63 19.13
CA PRO A 85 -9.52 -4.01 18.62
C PRO A 85 -8.84 -4.13 17.24
N LEU A 86 -8.77 -3.05 16.46
CA LEU A 86 -8.19 -3.03 15.11
C LEU A 86 -6.68 -2.78 15.12
N VAL A 87 -6.19 -2.10 16.15
CA VAL A 87 -4.80 -1.66 16.28
C VAL A 87 -3.99 -2.45 17.31
N LYS A 88 -4.64 -3.35 18.06
CA LYS A 88 -3.95 -4.28 18.97
C LYS A 88 -3.15 -5.30 18.16
N GLN A 89 -1.87 -5.46 18.51
CA GLN A 89 -1.00 -6.47 17.89
C GLN A 89 -1.66 -7.87 17.89
N GLY A 90 -1.63 -8.54 16.75
CA GLY A 90 -2.17 -9.89 16.57
C GLY A 90 -3.68 -9.97 16.31
N ALA A 91 -4.41 -8.85 16.31
CA ALA A 91 -5.81 -8.86 15.92
C ALA A 91 -5.96 -9.11 14.40
N PRO A 92 -6.84 -10.05 13.99
CA PRO A 92 -7.24 -10.16 12.60
C PRO A 92 -8.02 -8.89 12.23
N SER A 93 -7.41 -8.00 11.46
CA SER A 93 -8.07 -6.80 10.92
C SER A 93 -7.97 -6.78 9.40
N SER A 94 -8.95 -6.15 8.76
CA SER A 94 -8.87 -5.87 7.33
C SER A 94 -7.74 -4.90 7.02
N CYS A 95 -7.38 -4.02 7.96
CA CYS A 95 -6.18 -3.17 7.90
C CYS A 95 -4.90 -3.96 7.58
N ASN A 96 -4.63 -5.03 8.34
CA ASN A 96 -3.45 -5.91 8.19
C ASN A 96 -3.49 -6.78 6.92
N SER A 97 -4.64 -6.83 6.26
CA SER A 97 -4.91 -7.71 5.12
C SER A 97 -4.93 -6.97 3.77
N CYS A 98 -5.03 -5.64 3.77
CA CYS A 98 -5.48 -4.90 2.58
C CYS A 98 -4.68 -3.64 2.22
N HIS A 99 -3.94 -3.04 3.15
CA HIS A 99 -3.09 -1.87 2.83
C HIS A 99 -1.80 -1.82 3.64
N LEU A 100 -1.71 -2.63 4.69
CA LEU A 100 -0.63 -2.63 5.65
C LEU A 100 -0.03 -4.02 5.81
N ALA A 101 0.24 -4.70 4.69
CA ALA A 101 1.20 -5.80 4.71
C ALA A 101 2.60 -5.23 5.04
N GLY A 102 2.80 -4.87 6.32
CA GLY A 102 4.03 -4.44 6.96
C GLY A 102 4.16 -2.95 7.36
N ILE A 103 3.08 -2.16 7.40
CA ILE A 103 3.05 -0.92 8.20
C ILE A 103 2.20 -1.18 9.45
N ASP A 104 2.84 -1.34 10.59
CA ASP A 104 2.13 -1.54 11.86
C ASP A 104 1.34 -0.27 12.22
N LEU A 105 0.00 -0.33 12.31
CA LEU A 105 -0.81 0.81 12.76
C LEU A 105 -0.38 1.32 14.14
N SER A 106 0.28 0.48 14.95
CA SER A 106 0.88 0.90 16.21
C SER A 106 1.85 2.08 16.05
N ILE A 107 2.45 2.30 14.88
CA ILE A 107 3.34 3.45 14.64
C ILE A 107 2.60 4.79 14.59
N PHE A 108 1.28 4.76 14.37
CA PHE A 108 0.42 5.95 14.34
C PHE A 108 -0.51 6.01 15.56
N VAL A 109 -0.58 4.92 16.33
CA VAL A 109 -1.38 4.83 17.56
C VAL A 109 -0.50 5.23 18.73
N GLN A 110 -0.89 6.33 19.35
CA GLN A 110 -0.23 6.89 20.51
C GLN A 110 -0.84 6.30 21.79
N PRO A 111 -0.25 6.55 22.97
CA PRO A 111 -0.76 6.02 24.24
C PRO A 111 -2.22 6.39 24.56
N THR A 112 -2.76 7.44 23.93
CA THR A 112 -4.15 7.88 24.11
C THR A 112 -4.88 8.01 22.78
N ALA A 113 -6.22 7.90 22.82
CA ALA A 113 -7.08 8.17 21.67
C ALA A 113 -6.90 9.59 21.14
N CYS A 114 -6.80 10.57 22.04
CA CYS A 114 -6.55 11.98 21.69
C CYS A 114 -5.25 12.16 20.89
N ALA A 115 -4.13 11.63 21.41
CA ALA A 115 -2.84 11.72 20.73
C ALA A 115 -2.83 10.91 19.41
N SER A 116 -3.50 9.76 19.37
CA SER A 116 -3.60 8.94 18.16
C SER A 116 -4.32 9.69 17.04
N MET A 117 -5.47 10.30 17.33
CA MET A 117 -6.19 11.08 16.31
C MET A 117 -5.40 12.32 15.89
N ALA A 118 -4.83 13.06 16.83
CA ALA A 118 -4.02 14.22 16.51
C ALA A 118 -2.79 13.83 15.65
N CYS A 119 -2.18 12.67 15.90
CA CYS A 119 -1.11 12.15 15.05
C CYS A 119 -1.61 11.75 13.66
N LEU A 120 -2.75 11.08 13.55
CA LEU A 120 -3.36 10.73 12.26
C LEU A 120 -3.70 11.99 11.42
N VAL A 121 -4.17 13.06 12.06
CA VAL A 121 -4.39 14.37 11.42
C VAL A 121 -3.06 15.00 10.99
N GLN A 122 -2.06 15.04 11.87
CA GLN A 122 -0.72 15.57 11.57
C GLN A 122 -0.05 14.83 10.39
N LYS A 123 -0.28 13.52 10.27
CA LYS A 123 0.23 12.68 9.16
C LYS A 123 -0.62 12.77 7.89
N GLY A 124 -1.70 13.54 7.90
CA GLY A 124 -2.61 13.70 6.75
C GLY A 124 -3.35 12.42 6.39
N LEU A 125 -3.56 11.52 7.36
CA LEU A 125 -4.35 10.29 7.19
C LEU A 125 -5.83 10.53 7.51
N VAL A 126 -6.11 11.50 8.38
CA VAL A 126 -7.44 11.96 8.75
C VAL A 126 -7.61 13.42 8.36
N ASP A 127 -8.76 13.72 7.78
CA ASP A 127 -9.25 15.07 7.51
C ASP A 127 -10.47 15.32 8.41
N LEU A 128 -10.34 16.25 9.37
CA LEU A 128 -11.43 16.59 10.28
C LEU A 128 -12.44 17.54 9.61
N GLU A 129 -12.06 18.28 8.58
CA GLU A 129 -12.98 19.16 7.85
C GLU A 129 -13.89 18.32 6.94
N ALA A 130 -13.32 17.31 6.29
CA ALA A 130 -14.02 16.34 5.44
C ALA A 130 -13.81 14.89 5.93
N PRO A 131 -14.49 14.44 7.01
CA PRO A 131 -14.32 13.12 7.59
C PRO A 131 -14.34 11.96 6.60
N GLU A 132 -15.30 11.97 5.67
CA GLU A 132 -15.52 10.94 4.66
C GLU A 132 -14.41 10.91 3.60
N ALA A 133 -13.71 12.02 3.40
CA ALA A 133 -12.59 12.13 2.46
C ALA A 133 -11.24 11.70 3.09
N SER A 134 -11.23 11.33 4.36
CA SER A 134 -10.03 10.89 5.06
C SER A 134 -9.36 9.70 4.35
N ARG A 135 -8.07 9.81 4.07
CA ARG A 135 -7.30 8.80 3.32
C ARG A 135 -7.34 7.42 3.97
N ILE A 136 -7.36 7.37 5.31
CA ILE A 136 -7.49 6.11 6.06
C ILE A 136 -8.77 5.33 5.71
N LEU A 137 -9.87 6.02 5.41
CA LEU A 137 -11.13 5.39 4.99
C LEU A 137 -11.00 4.80 3.58
N GLY A 138 -10.31 5.50 2.67
CA GLY A 138 -9.98 5.00 1.35
C GLY A 138 -9.18 3.70 1.40
N PHE A 139 -8.17 3.63 2.28
CA PHE A 139 -7.37 2.41 2.49
C PHE A 139 -8.21 1.23 2.96
N ILE A 140 -9.15 1.47 3.88
CA ILE A 140 -10.07 0.42 4.36
C ILE A 140 -10.97 -0.05 3.21
N SER A 141 -11.58 0.88 2.46
CA SER A 141 -12.50 0.54 1.35
C SER A 141 -11.84 -0.26 0.23
N GLN A 142 -10.59 0.06 -0.12
CA GLN A 142 -9.84 -0.55 -1.23
C GLN A 142 -9.40 -1.99 -0.97
N GLY A 143 -9.60 -2.52 0.24
CA GLY A 143 -9.18 -3.87 0.55
C GLY A 143 -9.78 -4.97 -0.32
N LYS A 144 -9.23 -6.17 -0.28
CA LYS A 144 -9.88 -7.39 -0.77
C LYS A 144 -9.91 -8.42 0.35
N PRO A 145 -10.98 -9.24 0.47
CA PRO A 145 -11.02 -10.27 1.51
C PRO A 145 -9.77 -11.16 1.39
N ALA A 146 -8.83 -11.06 2.34
CA ALA A 146 -7.57 -11.80 2.29
C ALA A 146 -7.67 -13.17 2.99
N SER A 147 -8.76 -13.41 3.71
CA SER A 147 -9.05 -14.68 4.37
C SER A 147 -10.55 -14.83 4.63
N ALA A 148 -10.98 -16.03 5.02
CA ALA A 148 -12.35 -16.29 5.47
C ALA A 148 -12.75 -15.46 6.72
N LEU A 149 -11.78 -14.96 7.49
CA LEU A 149 -12.01 -14.15 8.68
C LEU A 149 -12.22 -12.67 8.35
N ILE A 150 -11.66 -12.19 7.24
CA ILE A 150 -11.72 -10.78 6.83
C ILE A 150 -12.72 -10.64 5.68
N THR A 151 -14.00 -10.69 6.05
CA THR A 151 -15.13 -10.55 5.11
C THR A 151 -15.40 -9.08 4.78
N ASN A 152 -16.22 -8.82 3.75
CA ASN A 152 -16.71 -7.47 3.46
C ASN A 152 -17.46 -6.86 4.65
N ALA A 153 -18.16 -7.67 5.45
CA ALA A 153 -18.87 -7.21 6.64
C ALA A 153 -17.89 -6.74 7.76
N VAL A 154 -16.77 -7.43 7.94
CA VAL A 154 -15.72 -7.01 8.88
C VAL A 154 -15.12 -5.68 8.45
N ARG A 155 -14.76 -5.56 7.18
CA ARG A 155 -14.23 -4.30 6.64
C ARG A 155 -15.21 -3.13 6.75
N GLN A 156 -16.50 -3.36 6.50
CA GLN A 156 -17.51 -2.31 6.66
C GLN A 156 -17.60 -1.85 8.12
N LYS A 157 -17.45 -2.76 9.09
CA LYS A 157 -17.40 -2.40 10.52
C LYS A 157 -16.15 -1.59 10.86
N GLU A 158 -15.01 -1.89 10.24
CA GLU A 158 -13.77 -1.13 10.42
C GLU A 158 -13.87 0.28 9.81
N TYR A 159 -14.39 0.37 8.59
CA TYR A 159 -14.67 1.64 7.92
C TYR A 159 -15.57 2.51 8.78
N GLN A 160 -16.68 1.94 9.26
CA GLN A 160 -17.63 2.66 10.10
C GLN A 160 -17.01 3.08 11.43
N GLY A 161 -16.23 2.20 12.06
CA GLY A 161 -15.53 2.51 13.31
C GLY A 161 -14.59 3.71 13.18
N PHE A 162 -13.79 3.76 12.11
CA PHE A 162 -12.92 4.90 11.84
C PHE A 162 -13.72 6.16 11.51
N LEU A 163 -14.75 6.06 10.66
CA LEU A 163 -15.57 7.21 10.30
C LEU A 163 -16.28 7.83 11.51
N ASP A 164 -16.82 6.99 12.41
CA ASP A 164 -17.46 7.44 13.65
C ASP A 164 -16.46 8.16 14.55
N TRP A 165 -15.23 7.65 14.66
CA TRP A 165 -14.16 8.28 15.43
C TRP A 165 -13.73 9.62 14.84
N ILE A 166 -13.57 9.70 13.53
CA ILE A 166 -13.21 10.95 12.84
C ILE A 166 -14.31 11.99 13.01
N ARG A 167 -15.58 11.62 12.83
CA ARG A 167 -16.74 12.52 13.02
C ARG A 167 -16.86 12.99 14.47
N TYR A 168 -16.64 12.10 15.44
CA TYR A 168 -16.57 12.50 16.85
C TYR A 168 -15.45 13.52 17.07
N SER A 169 -14.25 13.23 16.57
CA SER A 169 -13.09 14.10 16.73
C SER A 169 -13.25 15.46 16.07
N LYS A 170 -13.88 15.53 14.88
CA LYS A 170 -14.25 16.80 14.23
C LYS A 170 -15.01 17.71 15.20
N THR A 171 -15.98 17.15 15.92
CA THR A 171 -16.86 17.91 16.81
C THR A 171 -16.25 18.16 18.18
N CYS A 172 -15.52 17.19 18.73
CA CYS A 172 -15.22 17.11 20.15
C CYS A 172 -13.73 17.13 20.49
N GLN A 173 -12.81 16.99 19.52
CA GLN A 173 -11.40 16.83 19.84
C GLN A 173 -10.80 18.04 20.54
N ALA A 174 -11.06 19.25 20.04
CA ALA A 174 -10.53 20.47 20.65
C ALA A 174 -11.00 20.64 22.11
N SER A 175 -12.26 20.33 22.41
CA SER A 175 -12.84 20.49 23.76
C SER A 175 -12.48 19.35 24.72
N VAL A 176 -12.34 18.12 24.23
CA VAL A 176 -12.07 16.94 25.07
C VAL A 176 -10.57 16.70 25.27
N CYS A 177 -9.76 16.98 24.25
CA CYS A 177 -8.34 16.64 24.23
C CYS A 177 -7.43 17.86 24.43
N GLY A 178 -7.93 19.08 24.19
CA GLY A 178 -7.11 20.28 24.15
C GLY A 178 -6.08 20.27 23.02
N GLU A 179 -5.13 21.21 23.08
CA GLU A 179 -3.99 21.23 22.16
C GLU A 179 -2.96 20.17 22.54
N ILE A 180 -2.45 19.47 21.53
CA ILE A 180 -1.41 18.45 21.69
C ILE A 180 -0.20 18.94 20.89
N ALA A 181 0.84 19.40 21.59
CA ALA A 181 1.99 20.08 20.99
C ALA A 181 2.85 19.18 20.09
N ASP A 182 2.95 17.88 20.42
CA ASP A 182 3.64 16.89 19.61
C ASP A 182 2.81 15.59 19.54
N PRO A 183 1.79 15.55 18.66
CA PRO A 183 0.88 14.43 18.58
C PRO A 183 1.56 13.11 18.23
N CYS A 184 2.65 13.15 17.46
CA CYS A 184 3.34 11.94 16.99
C CYS A 184 4.64 11.62 17.74
N GLY A 185 5.18 12.54 18.55
CA GLY A 185 6.45 12.35 19.28
C GLY A 185 6.33 11.62 20.61
N GLY A 186 5.18 11.00 20.91
CA GLY A 186 4.96 10.16 22.10
C GLY A 186 5.83 8.89 22.17
N GLY A 187 6.73 8.67 21.21
CA GLY A 187 7.79 7.67 21.28
C GLY A 187 9.14 8.27 20.86
N ALA A 188 9.98 8.60 21.85
CA ALA A 188 11.35 9.13 21.80
C ALA A 188 11.50 10.66 21.73
N SER A 189 11.63 11.29 22.90
CA SER A 189 12.11 12.66 23.08
C SER A 189 13.61 12.79 22.80
N GLY A 190 14.00 13.83 22.05
CA GLY A 190 15.39 14.31 21.97
C GLY A 190 15.70 15.12 20.70
N ALA A 191 15.26 16.38 20.62
CA ALA A 191 15.52 17.24 19.48
C ALA A 191 16.95 17.82 19.46
N THR A 192 17.68 17.61 18.37
CA THR A 192 18.84 18.40 17.93
C THR A 192 18.51 19.00 16.55
N PRO A 193 18.96 20.22 16.18
CA PRO A 193 18.60 20.80 14.90
C PRO A 193 19.25 20.02 13.75
N ALA A 194 18.42 19.47 12.85
CA ALA A 194 18.90 18.76 11.67
C ALA A 194 19.49 19.74 10.64
N PRO A 195 20.55 19.34 9.92
CA PRO A 195 21.17 20.15 8.88
C PRO A 195 20.21 20.38 7.71
N THR A 196 20.27 21.58 7.14
CA THR A 196 19.43 22.05 6.03
C THR A 196 19.55 21.12 4.82
N PRO A 197 18.45 20.50 4.34
CA PRO A 197 18.50 19.66 3.14
C PRO A 197 18.68 20.52 1.90
N THR A 198 19.55 20.08 1.01
CA THR A 198 19.62 20.54 -0.39
C THR A 198 18.21 20.44 -1.01
N PRO A 199 17.72 21.44 -1.77
CA PRO A 199 16.36 21.40 -2.33
C PRO A 199 16.22 20.18 -3.24
N MET A 200 15.53 19.14 -2.76
CA MET A 200 15.17 18.01 -3.62
C MET A 200 14.21 18.53 -4.68
N LEU A 201 14.56 18.34 -5.95
CA LEU A 201 13.70 18.68 -7.08
C LEU A 201 12.45 17.79 -6.99
N GLY A 202 11.36 18.39 -6.50
CA GLY A 202 10.11 17.72 -6.16
C GLY A 202 9.96 17.56 -4.64
N GLY A 203 9.03 18.29 -4.04
CA GLY A 203 8.81 18.26 -2.59
C GLY A 203 8.33 16.90 -2.04
N CYS A 204 7.98 16.91 -0.75
CA CYS A 204 7.53 15.74 0.01
C CYS A 204 6.02 15.47 -0.08
N SER A 205 5.31 16.13 -0.99
CA SER A 205 3.91 15.77 -1.21
C SER A 205 3.80 14.37 -1.79
N GLU A 206 2.74 13.66 -1.44
CA GLU A 206 2.45 12.32 -1.94
C GLU A 206 2.43 12.28 -3.47
N ALA A 207 1.77 13.25 -4.11
CA ALA A 207 1.74 13.35 -5.57
C ALA A 207 3.14 13.49 -6.18
N ALA A 208 4.03 14.26 -5.54
CA ALA A 208 5.40 14.44 -6.02
C ALA A 208 6.27 13.19 -5.79
N LEU A 209 6.03 12.43 -4.73
CA LEU A 209 6.71 11.16 -4.44
C LEU A 209 6.21 10.02 -5.32
N LEU A 210 4.90 9.96 -5.59
CA LEU A 210 4.29 9.01 -6.51
C LEU A 210 4.76 9.24 -7.94
N SER A 211 4.75 10.51 -8.40
CA SER A 211 5.28 10.84 -9.73
C SER A 211 6.75 10.47 -9.87
N ALA A 212 7.55 10.66 -8.81
CA ALA A 212 8.94 10.18 -8.79
C ALA A 212 9.02 8.65 -8.80
N PHE A 213 8.20 7.94 -8.01
CA PHE A 213 8.16 6.48 -8.00
C PHE A 213 7.83 5.91 -9.38
N GLU A 214 6.84 6.50 -10.06
CA GLU A 214 6.44 6.13 -11.42
C GLU A 214 7.63 6.19 -12.39
N GLN A 215 8.33 7.32 -12.39
CA GLN A 215 9.45 7.58 -13.31
C GLN A 215 10.69 6.77 -12.96
N LYS A 216 10.95 6.56 -11.66
CA LYS A 216 12.23 6.04 -11.15
C LYS A 216 12.21 4.56 -10.78
N VAL A 217 11.10 4.04 -10.27
CA VAL A 217 11.00 2.65 -9.84
C VAL A 217 10.06 1.87 -10.75
N ASN A 218 8.82 2.35 -10.94
CA ASN A 218 7.82 1.62 -11.71
C ASN A 218 8.16 1.52 -13.20
N ASN A 219 8.90 2.49 -13.76
CA ASN A 219 9.40 2.44 -15.13
C ASN A 219 10.28 1.19 -15.40
N TRP A 220 10.88 0.61 -14.36
CA TRP A 220 11.70 -0.61 -14.44
C TRP A 220 10.93 -1.90 -14.11
N ARG A 221 9.60 -1.85 -13.93
CA ARG A 221 8.77 -2.97 -13.47
C ARG A 221 8.93 -4.26 -14.29
N GLY A 222 9.22 -4.15 -15.60
CA GLY A 222 9.40 -5.31 -16.48
C GLY A 222 10.51 -6.27 -16.04
N ARG A 223 11.51 -5.80 -15.27
CA ARG A 223 12.56 -6.63 -14.70
C ARG A 223 12.08 -7.52 -13.53
N CYS A 224 10.97 -7.14 -12.92
CA CYS A 224 10.48 -7.68 -11.66
C CYS A 224 9.14 -8.43 -11.82
N GLU A 225 8.30 -8.01 -12.77
CA GLU A 225 6.90 -8.44 -12.87
C GLU A 225 6.71 -9.95 -13.05
N SER A 226 7.65 -10.63 -13.73
CA SER A 226 7.57 -12.06 -13.93
C SER A 226 7.57 -12.86 -12.62
N CYS A 227 8.13 -12.33 -11.54
CA CYS A 227 8.16 -12.97 -10.21
C CYS A 227 7.34 -12.23 -9.15
N HIS A 228 7.12 -10.92 -9.31
CA HIS A 228 6.53 -10.07 -8.27
C HIS A 228 5.12 -9.56 -8.59
N ALA A 229 4.54 -9.95 -9.73
CA ALA A 229 3.15 -9.70 -10.08
C ALA A 229 2.27 -10.98 -9.96
N PRO A 230 0.97 -10.86 -9.62
CA PRO A 230 0.06 -12.00 -9.46
C PRO A 230 -0.10 -12.90 -10.70
N ASN A 231 0.12 -12.32 -11.89
CA ASN A 231 0.07 -13.00 -13.18
C ASN A 231 1.46 -13.41 -13.70
N GLY A 232 2.52 -13.15 -12.94
CA GLY A 232 3.88 -13.54 -13.29
C GLY A 232 4.10 -15.05 -13.24
N ALA A 233 4.87 -15.59 -14.19
CA ALA A 233 5.19 -17.02 -14.26
C ALA A 233 5.96 -17.55 -13.03
N GLY A 234 6.69 -16.67 -12.34
CA GLY A 234 7.49 -16.95 -11.14
C GLY A 234 6.89 -16.42 -9.83
N LYS A 235 5.59 -16.10 -9.80
CA LYS A 235 4.89 -15.46 -8.65
C LYS A 235 5.05 -16.13 -7.28
N THR A 236 5.50 -17.37 -7.22
CA THR A 236 5.75 -18.12 -5.98
C THR A 236 7.15 -17.92 -5.41
N LYS A 237 8.03 -17.19 -6.12
CA LYS A 237 9.47 -17.05 -5.79
C LYS A 237 9.80 -15.82 -4.94
N GLY A 238 8.81 -14.98 -4.62
CA GLY A 238 9.01 -13.78 -3.82
C GLY A 238 7.69 -13.11 -3.43
N PRO A 239 7.74 -12.07 -2.58
CA PRO A 239 6.55 -11.33 -2.21
C PRO A 239 5.95 -10.64 -3.44
N LEU A 240 4.62 -10.65 -3.55
CA LEU A 240 3.91 -9.93 -4.58
C LEU A 240 3.76 -8.48 -4.16
N TRP A 241 4.33 -7.56 -4.94
CA TRP A 241 4.24 -6.12 -4.68
C TRP A 241 3.83 -5.34 -5.92
N LEU A 242 3.94 -5.93 -7.11
CA LEU A 242 3.40 -5.33 -8.33
C LEU A 242 1.93 -5.71 -8.49
N PRO A 243 1.04 -4.76 -8.78
CA PRO A 243 -0.34 -5.08 -9.15
C PRO A 243 -0.40 -5.79 -10.51
N SER A 244 -1.51 -6.48 -10.76
CA SER A 244 -1.76 -7.16 -12.04
C SER A 244 -1.89 -6.20 -13.21
N GLN A 245 -2.28 -4.95 -12.95
CA GLN A 245 -2.39 -3.88 -13.95
C GLN A 245 -1.17 -2.96 -13.85
N ALA A 246 -0.52 -2.69 -14.99
CA ALA A 246 0.71 -1.90 -15.04
C ALA A 246 0.55 -0.43 -14.63
N ALA A 247 -0.66 0.13 -14.78
CA ALA A 247 -0.96 1.53 -14.53
C ALA A 247 -1.05 1.92 -13.04
N ASP A 248 -1.00 0.94 -12.13
CA ASP A 248 -1.26 1.17 -10.70
C ASP A 248 0.06 1.31 -9.91
N ALA A 249 0.80 2.39 -10.20
CA ALA A 249 2.09 2.65 -9.58
C ALA A 249 1.99 3.00 -8.10
N SER A 250 0.88 3.61 -7.67
CA SER A 250 0.62 3.92 -6.27
C SER A 250 0.52 2.65 -5.43
N THR A 251 -0.21 1.64 -5.89
CA THR A 251 -0.27 0.34 -5.20
C THR A 251 1.11 -0.31 -5.11
N ALA A 252 1.89 -0.27 -6.20
CA ALA A 252 3.24 -0.81 -6.18
C ALA A 252 4.17 -0.10 -5.19
N MET A 253 4.07 1.24 -5.12
CA MET A 253 4.84 2.07 -4.18
C MET A 253 4.52 1.68 -2.73
N TYR A 254 3.24 1.64 -2.38
CA TYR A 254 2.82 1.33 -1.02
C TYR A 254 3.10 -0.12 -0.62
N ASN A 255 2.99 -1.08 -1.53
CA ASN A 255 3.39 -2.45 -1.27
C ASN A 255 4.88 -2.56 -0.92
N LEU A 256 5.77 -1.86 -1.63
CA LEU A 256 7.20 -1.86 -1.33
C LEU A 256 7.50 -1.24 0.03
N ILE A 257 6.86 -0.11 0.34
CA ILE A 257 7.00 0.54 1.66
C ILE A 257 6.52 -0.41 2.75
N GLY A 258 5.34 -1.00 2.57
CA GLY A 258 4.76 -1.96 3.51
C GLY A 258 5.66 -3.17 3.75
N LEU A 259 6.25 -3.74 2.71
CA LEU A 259 7.18 -4.87 2.85
C LEU A 259 8.50 -4.52 3.57
N GLY A 260 8.68 -3.28 4.03
CA GLY A 260 9.93 -2.82 4.63
C GLY A 260 11.07 -2.74 3.61
N ALA A 261 10.75 -2.57 2.32
CA ALA A 261 11.76 -2.55 1.27
C ALA A 261 12.55 -1.23 1.23
N VAL A 262 12.16 -0.23 2.03
CA VAL A 262 12.81 1.08 2.14
C VAL A 262 13.35 1.27 3.55
N ASN A 263 14.66 1.49 3.68
CA ASN A 263 15.31 1.81 4.93
C ASN A 263 15.45 3.33 5.07
N LEU A 264 14.66 3.93 5.97
CA LEU A 264 14.62 5.38 6.16
C LEU A 264 15.88 5.94 6.83
N LYS A 265 16.61 5.12 7.61
CA LYS A 265 17.84 5.55 8.30
C LYS A 265 19.06 5.45 7.41
N THR A 266 19.11 4.40 6.58
CA THR A 266 20.23 4.14 5.68
C THR A 266 19.66 3.79 4.29
N PRO A 267 19.29 4.79 3.47
CA PRO A 267 18.60 4.55 2.20
C PRO A 267 19.33 3.60 1.26
N ALA A 268 20.66 3.68 1.20
CA ALA A 268 21.51 2.79 0.41
C ALA A 268 21.44 1.31 0.85
N ALA A 269 21.02 1.03 2.09
CA ALA A 269 20.83 -0.31 2.63
C ALA A 269 19.39 -0.84 2.46
N SER A 270 18.51 -0.09 1.79
CA SER A 270 17.14 -0.51 1.48
C SER A 270 17.10 -1.86 0.76
N PRO A 271 16.28 -2.84 1.19
CA PRO A 271 16.11 -4.09 0.45
C PRO A 271 15.72 -3.90 -1.02
N LEU A 272 14.99 -2.83 -1.35
CA LEU A 272 14.67 -2.44 -2.73
C LEU A 272 15.94 -2.23 -3.59
N LEU A 273 17.06 -1.82 -2.98
CA LEU A 273 18.35 -1.69 -3.65
C LEU A 273 19.18 -2.96 -3.55
N THR A 274 19.31 -3.53 -2.36
CA THR A 274 20.30 -4.58 -2.10
C THR A 274 19.89 -5.94 -2.63
N LYS A 275 18.58 -6.28 -2.63
CA LYS A 275 18.10 -7.57 -3.15
C LYS A 275 18.32 -7.71 -4.67
N PRO A 276 17.90 -6.77 -5.53
CA PRO A 276 18.13 -6.93 -6.96
C PRO A 276 19.59 -6.73 -7.38
N LEU A 277 20.43 -6.15 -6.51
CA LEU A 277 21.84 -5.89 -6.80
C LEU A 277 22.70 -7.16 -6.72
N ASP A 278 23.70 -7.24 -7.57
CA ASP A 278 24.71 -8.30 -7.57
C ASP A 278 25.52 -8.33 -6.28
N GLU A 279 25.67 -9.53 -5.72
CA GLU A 279 26.39 -9.78 -4.46
C GLU A 279 27.85 -9.32 -4.54
N ALA A 280 28.49 -9.40 -5.72
CA ALA A 280 29.87 -8.98 -5.93
C ALA A 280 30.09 -7.47 -5.73
N VAL A 281 29.03 -6.66 -5.78
CA VAL A 281 29.09 -5.20 -5.62
C VAL A 281 28.31 -4.70 -4.39
N GLY A 282 28.04 -5.60 -3.44
CA GLY A 282 27.38 -5.29 -2.18
C GLY A 282 25.86 -5.46 -2.20
N GLY A 283 25.33 -6.22 -3.16
CA GLY A 283 23.98 -6.76 -3.08
C GLY A 283 23.88 -7.91 -2.07
N VAL A 284 22.67 -8.47 -1.94
CA VAL A 284 22.41 -9.66 -1.13
C VAL A 284 21.68 -10.68 -1.96
N GLN A 285 21.76 -11.95 -1.56
CA GLN A 285 21.14 -13.04 -2.30
C GLN A 285 19.66 -12.79 -2.61
N HIS A 286 19.33 -12.95 -3.89
CA HIS A 286 17.99 -12.86 -4.45
C HIS A 286 17.67 -14.12 -5.24
N GLY A 287 16.54 -14.77 -4.92
CA GLY A 287 16.20 -16.09 -5.45
C GLY A 287 16.08 -16.17 -6.99
N GLY A 288 15.89 -15.01 -7.66
CA GLY A 288 15.89 -14.91 -9.12
C GLY A 288 17.25 -14.56 -9.76
N GLY A 289 18.33 -14.52 -8.98
CA GLY A 289 19.63 -13.97 -9.39
C GLY A 289 19.61 -12.44 -9.52
N PRO A 290 20.78 -11.79 -9.70
CA PRO A 290 20.87 -10.33 -9.76
C PRO A 290 20.08 -9.77 -10.95
N LYS A 291 19.34 -8.69 -10.70
CA LYS A 291 18.60 -7.90 -11.71
C LYS A 291 19.30 -6.58 -12.05
N ILE A 292 20.23 -6.18 -11.20
CA ILE A 292 21.11 -5.02 -11.32
C ILE A 292 22.53 -5.56 -11.07
N LYS A 293 23.43 -5.42 -12.04
CA LYS A 293 24.80 -5.95 -11.98
C LYS A 293 25.78 -4.96 -11.36
N SER A 294 25.48 -3.67 -11.39
CA SER A 294 26.37 -2.64 -10.83
C SER A 294 25.62 -1.43 -10.29
N LYS A 295 26.26 -0.69 -9.38
CA LYS A 295 25.75 0.59 -8.85
C LYS A 295 25.77 1.73 -9.88
N GLY A 296 26.40 1.52 -11.04
CA GLY A 296 26.40 2.48 -12.15
C GLY A 296 25.24 2.27 -13.13
N GLU A 297 24.44 1.20 -13.00
CA GLU A 297 23.27 1.00 -13.84
C GLU A 297 22.18 2.03 -13.53
N GLN A 298 21.52 2.54 -14.57
CA GLN A 298 20.45 3.53 -14.43
C GLN A 298 19.32 3.06 -13.50
N THR A 299 18.97 1.77 -13.54
CA THR A 299 17.98 1.19 -12.61
C THR A 299 18.38 1.33 -11.15
N TYR A 300 19.67 1.13 -10.81
CA TYR A 300 20.15 1.33 -9.44
C TYR A 300 20.10 2.81 -9.04
N ILE A 301 20.57 3.68 -9.93
CA ILE A 301 20.62 5.13 -9.71
C ILE A 301 19.21 5.68 -9.47
N ASP A 302 18.24 5.29 -10.30
CA ASP A 302 16.85 5.73 -10.16
C ASP A 302 16.22 5.20 -8.86
N PHE A 303 16.45 3.93 -8.51
CA PHE A 303 15.94 3.38 -7.27
C PHE A 303 16.56 4.11 -6.07
N LEU A 304 17.86 4.38 -6.11
CA LEU A 304 18.60 5.06 -5.04
C LEU A 304 18.10 6.49 -4.86
N ASP A 305 17.89 7.20 -5.97
CA ASP A 305 17.32 8.56 -5.98
C ASP A 305 15.95 8.57 -5.29
N TRP A 306 15.05 7.65 -5.69
CA TRP A 306 13.72 7.59 -5.09
C TRP A 306 13.75 7.21 -3.60
N VAL A 307 14.49 6.18 -3.18
CA VAL A 307 14.54 5.80 -1.75
C VAL A 307 15.21 6.87 -0.89
N THR A 308 16.20 7.58 -1.43
CA THR A 308 16.86 8.69 -0.73
C THR A 308 15.87 9.83 -0.55
N ARG A 309 15.09 10.15 -1.59
CA ARG A 309 14.04 11.17 -1.51
C ARG A 309 12.94 10.80 -0.52
N TYR A 310 12.44 9.57 -0.59
CA TYR A 310 11.43 9.09 0.34
C TYR A 310 11.94 9.13 1.79
N ALA A 311 13.19 8.71 2.02
CA ALA A 311 13.82 8.79 3.33
C ALA A 311 14.06 10.23 3.80
N ALA A 312 14.40 11.17 2.93
CA ALA A 312 14.52 12.57 3.32
C ALA A 312 13.16 13.17 3.78
N CYS A 313 12.05 12.68 3.25
CA CYS A 313 10.71 13.13 3.61
C CYS A 313 10.16 12.49 4.89
N PHE A 314 10.57 11.25 5.22
CA PHE A 314 9.95 10.46 6.30
C PHE A 314 10.92 9.84 7.29
N GLY A 315 12.22 9.84 7.00
CA GLY A 315 13.27 9.49 7.94
C GLY A 315 13.44 10.65 8.90
N SER A 316 12.98 10.48 10.15
CA SER A 316 13.38 11.38 11.21
C SER A 316 14.91 11.46 11.24
N PRO A 317 15.51 12.64 11.47
CA PRO A 317 16.93 12.70 11.79
C PRO A 317 17.20 11.80 13.01
N PRO A 318 18.39 11.18 13.09
CA PRO A 318 18.82 10.48 14.30
C PRO A 318 18.77 11.38 15.54
#